data_AF-A0A7S0RHK2-F1
#
_entry.id   AF-A0A7S0RHK2-F1
#
_cell.length_a   1.000
_cell.length_b   1.000
_cell.length_c   1.000
_cell.angle_alpha   90.00
_cell.angle_beta   90.00
_cell.angle_gamma   90.00
#
_symmetry.space_group_name_H-M   'P 1'
#
loop_
_entity.id
_entity.type
_entity.pdbx_description
1 polymer ?
#
loop_
_entity_poly.entity_id
_entity_poly.type
_entity_poly.pdbx_seq_one_letter_code
_entity_poly.pdbx_strand_id
1 'polypeptide(L)'
;GGREEQQKRQLEETSLCASCLPPSLPRMDLLKKLEVRARLRTDPNLMEKLPHMLPMGRISDAARDRLADAIRDNETIWDDEYNKRANAWLEGRDANMKRFKPGVQGLHFVFSDHNGGSIVRFPFYYSWSHLLMPVLEEVFAANTSLIDHIVRLQLARMPPRAEIKIHQDSGRWVLAAHRIHVPILGNKEVKFEICHYSTRCQKNPELWQLISVDPGSVFELNNAFPHQVSNEGPSERIHLLIDYAERPQEYRRMQVGESRDYTSMDEWWAELPLGR
;
A
#
# COMPACT_ATOMS: atom_id res chain seq x y z
N GLY A 1 23.39 -8.14 12.75
CA GLY A 1 23.37 -9.01 13.94
C GLY A 1 21.96 -9.06 14.50
N GLY A 2 21.68 -8.47 15.66
CA GLY A 2 20.42 -8.70 16.39
C GLY A 2 19.11 -8.17 15.77
N ARG A 3 19.12 -7.05 15.02
CA ARG A 3 17.88 -6.47 14.47
C ARG A 3 17.26 -7.29 13.32
N GLU A 4 18.08 -7.83 12.43
CA GLU A 4 17.62 -8.70 11.34
C GLU A 4 17.12 -10.04 11.89
N GLU A 5 17.76 -10.55 12.96
CA GLU A 5 17.36 -11.80 13.61
C GLU A 5 16.03 -11.67 14.37
N GLN A 6 15.80 -10.54 15.04
CA GLN A 6 14.52 -10.25 15.69
C GLN A 6 13.38 -10.05 14.67
N GLN A 7 13.68 -9.45 13.50
CA GLN A 7 12.74 -9.31 12.40
C GLN A 7 12.43 -10.65 11.73
N LYS A 8 13.43 -11.52 11.57
CA LYS A 8 13.26 -12.88 11.07
C LYS A 8 12.39 -13.70 12.02
N ARG A 9 12.62 -13.65 13.34
CA ARG A 9 11.78 -14.34 14.34
C ARG A 9 10.33 -13.87 14.31
N GLN A 10 10.09 -12.56 14.25
CA GLN A 10 8.72 -12.03 14.15
C GLN A 10 8.03 -12.48 12.84
N LEU A 11 8.79 -12.57 11.74
CA LEU A 11 8.27 -13.03 10.46
C LEU A 11 8.05 -14.54 10.41
N GLU A 12 8.94 -15.32 11.02
CA GLU A 12 8.79 -16.77 11.21
C GLU A 12 7.57 -17.03 12.11
N GLU A 13 7.38 -16.27 13.19
CA GLU A 13 6.17 -16.33 14.02
C GLU A 13 4.91 -15.98 13.22
N THR A 14 4.91 -14.92 12.39
CA THR A 14 3.74 -14.60 11.53
C THR A 14 3.51 -15.65 10.44
N SER A 15 4.58 -16.14 9.81
CA SER A 15 4.56 -17.14 8.71
C SER A 15 4.15 -18.54 9.19
N LEU A 16 4.45 -18.90 10.44
CA LEU A 16 3.92 -20.10 11.08
C LEU A 16 2.38 -20.08 11.20
N CYS A 17 1.72 -18.93 11.01
CA CYS A 17 0.27 -18.77 10.89
C CYS A 17 -0.20 -18.80 9.42
N ALA A 18 0.58 -19.31 8.45
CA ALA A 18 0.08 -19.50 7.08
C ALA A 18 -1.18 -20.40 7.03
N SER A 19 -1.46 -21.14 8.11
CA SER A 19 -2.70 -21.89 8.38
C SER A 19 -3.92 -21.03 8.73
N CYS A 20 -3.73 -19.74 9.04
CA CYS A 20 -4.76 -18.79 9.45
C CYS A 20 -5.39 -18.07 8.25
N LEU A 21 -4.71 -18.09 7.09
CA LEU A 21 -5.23 -17.57 5.83
C LEU A 21 -5.83 -18.72 5.00
N PRO A 22 -6.94 -18.48 4.29
CA PRO A 22 -7.49 -19.47 3.37
C PRO A 22 -6.44 -19.83 2.29
N PRO A 23 -6.38 -21.10 1.86
CA PRO A 23 -5.47 -21.53 0.79
C PRO A 23 -5.84 -20.99 -0.60
N SER A 24 -7.00 -20.32 -0.76
CA SER A 24 -7.56 -19.92 -2.05
C SER A 24 -7.11 -18.56 -2.59
N LEU A 25 -6.55 -17.65 -1.77
CA LEU A 25 -6.11 -16.34 -2.24
C LEU A 25 -4.63 -16.40 -2.68
N PRO A 26 -4.31 -16.17 -3.97
CA PRO A 26 -2.93 -16.08 -4.43
C PRO A 26 -2.18 -14.96 -3.71
N ARG A 27 -1.01 -15.27 -3.17
CA ARG A 27 -0.14 -14.29 -2.50
C ARG A 27 1.33 -14.70 -2.58
N MET A 28 2.23 -13.72 -2.53
CA MET A 28 3.66 -13.97 -2.44
C MET A 28 4.07 -14.39 -1.03
N ASP A 29 5.05 -15.28 -0.89
CA ASP A 29 5.63 -15.64 0.41
C ASP A 29 6.40 -14.45 1.01
N LEU A 30 5.98 -13.98 2.19
CA LEU A 30 6.59 -12.86 2.89
C LEU A 30 8.06 -13.12 3.27
N LEU A 31 8.47 -14.38 3.48
CA LEU A 31 9.88 -14.72 3.73
C LEU A 31 10.76 -14.37 2.52
N LYS A 32 10.19 -14.36 1.30
CA LYS A 32 10.93 -13.91 0.11
C LYS A 32 11.22 -12.42 0.13
N LYS A 33 10.43 -11.59 0.82
CA LYS A 33 10.77 -10.16 1.00
C LYS A 33 12.04 -9.96 1.83
N LEU A 34 12.29 -10.81 2.84
CA LEU A 34 13.55 -10.80 3.58
C LEU A 34 14.73 -11.17 2.69
N GLU A 35 14.54 -12.20 1.87
CA GLU A 35 15.54 -12.67 0.92
C GLU A 35 15.90 -11.56 -0.09
N VAL A 36 14.89 -10.81 -0.56
CA VAL A 36 15.10 -9.59 -1.36
C VAL A 36 16.01 -8.61 -0.63
N ARG A 37 15.67 -8.20 0.60
CA ARG A 37 16.49 -7.22 1.33
C ARG A 37 17.92 -7.69 1.59
N ALA A 38 18.12 -8.97 1.88
CA ALA A 38 19.43 -9.54 2.14
C ALA A 38 20.31 -9.60 0.87
N ARG A 39 19.73 -9.91 -0.29
CA ARG A 39 20.47 -10.21 -1.52
C ARG A 39 20.43 -9.12 -2.58
N LEU A 40 19.56 -8.10 -2.44
CA LEU A 40 19.35 -7.08 -3.47
C LEU A 40 20.64 -6.39 -3.91
N ARG A 41 21.64 -6.26 -3.02
CA ARG A 41 22.92 -5.60 -3.33
C ARG A 41 23.97 -6.53 -3.90
N THR A 42 23.81 -7.84 -3.73
CA THR A 42 24.84 -8.84 -4.04
C THR A 42 24.46 -9.77 -5.18
N ASP A 43 23.17 -9.94 -5.48
CA ASP A 43 22.66 -10.79 -6.55
C ASP A 43 22.06 -9.96 -7.69
N PRO A 44 22.77 -9.81 -8.83
CA PRO A 44 22.26 -9.02 -9.95
C PRO A 44 21.01 -9.64 -10.60
N ASN A 45 20.80 -10.95 -10.46
CA ASN A 45 19.71 -11.66 -11.13
C ASN A 45 18.54 -11.94 -10.18
N LEU A 46 18.41 -11.15 -9.11
CA LEU A 46 17.47 -11.45 -8.03
C LEU A 46 16.00 -11.46 -8.46
N MET A 47 15.58 -10.57 -9.37
CA MET A 47 14.18 -10.58 -9.87
C MET A 47 13.88 -11.76 -10.81
N GLU A 48 14.89 -12.45 -11.35
CA GLU A 48 14.68 -13.71 -12.08
C GLU A 48 14.42 -14.88 -11.10
N LYS A 49 14.91 -14.75 -9.86
CA LYS A 49 14.89 -15.80 -8.83
C LYS A 49 13.74 -15.64 -7.84
N LEU A 50 13.29 -14.40 -7.62
CA LEU A 50 12.28 -14.07 -6.61
C LEU A 50 11.10 -13.31 -7.24
N PRO A 51 9.88 -13.58 -6.75
CA PRO A 51 8.70 -12.90 -7.26
C PRO A 51 8.77 -11.40 -6.91
N HIS A 52 8.56 -10.57 -7.92
CA HIS A 52 8.56 -9.12 -7.80
C HIS A 52 7.15 -8.52 -8.01
N MET A 53 6.28 -9.24 -8.70
CA MET A 53 4.86 -8.95 -8.89
C MET A 53 4.09 -10.26 -9.02
N LEU A 54 2.84 -10.29 -8.53
CA LEU A 54 1.91 -11.40 -8.69
C LEU A 54 0.56 -10.87 -9.21
N PRO A 55 0.12 -11.23 -10.42
CA PRO A 55 -1.22 -10.92 -10.89
C PRO A 55 -2.26 -11.68 -10.05
N MET A 56 -3.31 -10.98 -9.61
CA MET A 56 -4.38 -11.54 -8.78
C MET A 56 -5.75 -11.55 -9.49
N GLY A 57 -5.82 -11.01 -10.71
CA GLY A 57 -7.04 -10.94 -11.50
C GLY A 57 -7.50 -9.50 -11.71
N ARG A 58 -8.82 -9.31 -11.72
CA ARG A 58 -9.46 -8.02 -11.96
C ARG A 58 -10.71 -7.90 -11.09
N ILE A 59 -11.00 -6.68 -10.66
CA ILE A 59 -12.32 -6.33 -10.14
C ILE A 59 -13.28 -6.03 -11.30
N SER A 60 -14.58 -6.13 -11.03
CA SER A 60 -15.66 -5.79 -11.94
C SER A 60 -15.65 -4.30 -12.26
N ASP A 61 -16.06 -3.97 -13.48
CA ASP A 61 -16.22 -2.57 -13.89
C ASP A 61 -17.25 -1.85 -13.02
N ALA A 62 -18.29 -2.54 -12.55
CA ALA A 62 -19.30 -1.97 -11.66
C ALA A 62 -18.70 -1.51 -10.31
N ALA A 63 -17.89 -2.36 -9.65
CA ALA A 63 -17.22 -1.99 -8.40
C ALA A 63 -16.19 -0.88 -8.63
N ARG A 64 -15.42 -0.98 -9.72
CA ARG A 64 -14.42 0.02 -10.11
C ARG A 64 -15.06 1.39 -10.38
N ASP A 65 -16.07 1.44 -11.24
CA ASP A 65 -16.69 2.68 -11.70
C ASP A 65 -17.44 3.38 -10.58
N ARG A 66 -18.12 2.63 -9.69
CA ARG A 66 -18.76 3.23 -8.50
C ARG A 66 -17.74 3.96 -7.62
N LEU A 67 -16.58 3.36 -7.37
CA LEU A 67 -15.52 4.03 -6.59
C LEU A 67 -14.89 5.19 -7.37
N ALA A 68 -14.67 5.01 -8.68
CA ALA A 68 -14.11 6.04 -9.55
C ALA A 68 -15.01 7.29 -9.63
N ASP A 69 -16.31 7.11 -9.77
CA ASP A 69 -17.28 8.21 -9.87
C ASP A 69 -17.37 8.96 -8.53
N ALA A 70 -17.41 8.24 -7.41
CA ALA A 70 -17.36 8.88 -6.08
C ALA A 70 -16.08 9.71 -5.85
N ILE A 71 -14.95 9.32 -6.44
CA ILE A 71 -13.71 10.09 -6.40
C ILE A 71 -13.82 11.33 -7.29
N ARG A 72 -14.30 11.19 -8.52
CA ARG A 72 -14.44 12.30 -9.50
C ARG A 72 -15.44 13.36 -9.04
N ASP A 73 -16.53 12.92 -8.43
CA ASP A 73 -17.60 13.79 -7.94
C ASP A 73 -17.18 14.58 -6.69
N ASN A 74 -16.04 14.23 -6.08
CA ASN A 74 -15.61 14.79 -4.81
C ASN A 74 -14.13 15.20 -4.79
N GLU A 75 -13.75 16.11 -5.69
CA GLU A 75 -12.38 16.64 -5.79
C GLU A 75 -11.84 17.20 -4.46
N THR A 76 -12.73 17.71 -3.59
CA THR A 76 -12.34 18.29 -2.28
C THR A 76 -11.69 17.30 -1.32
N ILE A 77 -11.88 15.99 -1.51
CA ILE A 77 -11.20 14.96 -0.70
C ILE A 77 -9.69 14.92 -0.92
N TRP A 78 -9.16 15.67 -1.88
CA TRP A 78 -7.72 15.79 -2.10
C TRP A 78 -7.14 17.04 -1.44
N ASP A 79 -7.96 17.95 -0.93
CA ASP A 79 -7.50 19.13 -0.21
C ASP A 79 -7.08 18.74 1.22
N ASP A 80 -5.86 19.10 1.62
CA ASP A 80 -5.28 18.70 2.91
C ASP A 80 -6.07 19.30 4.08
N GLU A 81 -6.55 20.54 3.98
CA GLU A 81 -7.32 21.21 5.03
C GLU A 81 -8.73 20.61 5.17
N TYR A 82 -9.37 20.27 4.05
CA TYR A 82 -10.61 19.51 4.06
C TYR A 82 -10.41 18.14 4.72
N ASN A 83 -9.34 17.41 4.38
CA ASN A 83 -9.03 16.12 5.00
C ASN A 83 -8.82 16.22 6.50
N LYS A 84 -8.00 17.19 6.95
CA LYS A 84 -7.78 17.42 8.38
C LYS A 84 -9.09 17.61 9.13
N ARG A 85 -10.04 18.36 8.55
CA ARG A 85 -11.32 18.69 9.19
C ARG A 85 -12.37 17.60 9.09
N ALA A 86 -12.51 16.95 7.93
CA ALA A 86 -13.59 16.01 7.62
C ALA A 86 -13.21 14.54 7.88
N ASN A 87 -11.92 14.23 7.80
CA ASN A 87 -11.36 12.92 8.09
C ASN A 87 -10.55 13.01 9.40
N ALA A 88 -9.30 12.57 9.37
CA ALA A 88 -8.30 12.76 10.40
C ALA A 88 -6.93 12.91 9.71
N TRP A 89 -5.90 13.30 10.45
CA TRP A 89 -4.59 13.61 9.88
C TRP A 89 -3.43 12.99 10.64
N LEU A 90 -2.42 12.56 9.88
CA LEU A 90 -1.14 12.12 10.42
C LEU A 90 -0.05 13.11 10.02
N GLU A 91 0.45 13.82 11.02
CA GLU A 91 1.57 14.76 10.90
C GLU A 91 2.91 14.02 10.81
N GLY A 92 4.01 14.76 10.60
CA GLY A 92 5.37 14.17 10.59
C GLY A 92 5.74 13.42 9.30
N ARG A 93 4.92 13.51 8.24
CA ARG A 93 5.11 12.76 6.98
C ARG A 93 5.54 13.61 5.78
N ASP A 94 5.46 14.93 5.87
CA ASP A 94 5.63 15.86 4.75
C ASP A 94 7.01 15.79 4.09
N ALA A 95 8.07 15.67 4.89
CA ALA A 95 9.43 15.64 4.38
C ALA A 95 9.68 14.46 3.44
N ASN A 96 9.11 13.29 3.77
CA ASN A 96 9.23 12.09 2.95
C ASN A 96 8.41 12.21 1.64
N MET A 97 7.20 12.75 1.73
CA MET A 97 6.33 12.98 0.57
C MET A 97 6.98 13.96 -0.42
N LYS A 98 7.48 15.10 0.07
CA LYS A 98 8.16 16.10 -0.78
C LYS A 98 9.43 15.55 -1.45
N ARG A 99 10.17 14.66 -0.79
CA ARG A 99 11.43 14.11 -1.31
C ARG A 99 11.22 13.13 -2.46
N PHE A 100 10.28 12.20 -2.32
CA PHE A 100 10.13 11.07 -3.24
C PHE A 100 8.88 11.12 -4.12
N LYS A 101 7.84 11.85 -3.69
CA LYS A 101 6.50 11.82 -4.27
C LYS A 101 5.90 13.24 -4.40
N PRO A 102 6.60 14.19 -5.07
CA PRO A 102 6.13 15.56 -5.16
C PRO A 102 4.76 15.61 -5.86
N GLY A 103 3.78 16.26 -5.22
CA GLY A 103 2.42 16.40 -5.76
C GLY A 103 1.53 15.16 -5.65
N VAL A 104 2.05 14.02 -5.15
CA VAL A 104 1.23 12.83 -4.90
C VAL A 104 0.44 13.01 -3.62
N GLN A 105 -0.87 12.80 -3.71
CA GLN A 105 -1.80 12.93 -2.60
C GLN A 105 -2.27 11.56 -2.12
N GLY A 106 -2.58 11.45 -0.84
CA GLY A 106 -3.02 10.21 -0.20
C GLY A 106 -4.27 10.43 0.63
N LEU A 107 -5.30 9.60 0.41
CA LEU A 107 -6.50 9.56 1.23
C LEU A 107 -6.48 8.30 2.10
N HIS A 108 -6.32 8.46 3.42
CA HIS A 108 -6.17 7.34 4.35
C HIS A 108 -7.53 6.88 4.90
N PHE A 109 -7.75 5.56 4.85
CA PHE A 109 -8.87 4.87 5.50
C PHE A 109 -8.37 4.02 6.67
N VAL A 110 -7.29 3.28 6.46
CA VAL A 110 -6.59 2.51 7.48
C VAL A 110 -5.11 2.83 7.37
N PHE A 111 -4.43 3.03 8.49
CA PHE A 111 -2.99 3.22 8.49
C PHE A 111 -2.33 2.61 9.71
N SER A 112 -1.08 2.18 9.55
CA SER A 112 -0.29 1.57 10.61
C SER A 112 1.01 2.33 10.85
N ASP A 113 1.58 2.17 12.04
CA ASP A 113 2.90 2.70 12.39
C ASP A 113 4.03 2.10 11.52
N HIS A 114 5.28 2.47 11.83
CA HIS A 114 6.45 1.93 11.11
C HIS A 114 6.62 0.42 11.27
N ASN A 115 6.08 -0.16 12.36
CA ASN A 115 6.22 -1.57 12.70
C ASN A 115 5.10 -2.43 12.09
N GLY A 116 3.96 -1.83 11.74
CA GLY A 116 2.74 -2.52 11.33
C GLY A 116 1.89 -3.02 12.50
N GLY A 117 2.15 -2.55 13.73
CA GLY A 117 1.49 -3.05 14.94
C GLY A 117 0.39 -2.13 15.47
N SER A 118 0.69 -0.83 15.58
CA SER A 118 -0.32 0.18 15.95
C SER A 118 -1.10 0.55 14.70
N ILE A 119 -2.38 0.21 14.64
CA ILE A 119 -3.23 0.38 13.45
C ILE A 119 -4.47 1.21 13.78
N VAL A 120 -4.73 2.23 12.96
CA VAL A 120 -5.89 3.11 13.10
C VAL A 120 -6.81 3.06 11.88
N ARG A 121 -8.11 3.16 12.14
CA ARG A 121 -9.17 3.47 11.17
C ARG A 121 -9.49 4.95 11.25
N PHE A 122 -9.44 5.59 10.09
CA PHE A 122 -9.81 6.99 9.88
C PHE A 122 -11.33 7.12 9.73
N PRO A 123 -11.94 8.26 10.05
CA PRO A 123 -13.37 8.49 9.87
C PRO A 123 -13.90 8.13 8.47
N PHE A 124 -13.12 8.40 7.41
CA PHE A 124 -13.49 8.07 6.04
C PHE A 124 -13.61 6.57 5.78
N TYR A 125 -12.95 5.70 6.54
CA TYR A 125 -13.15 4.25 6.43
C TYR A 125 -14.63 3.88 6.61
N TYR A 126 -15.28 4.52 7.59
CA TYR A 126 -16.67 4.27 7.92
C TYR A 126 -17.62 4.88 6.90
N SER A 127 -17.43 6.17 6.57
CA SER A 127 -18.33 6.86 5.63
C SER A 127 -18.20 6.37 4.18
N TRP A 128 -17.03 5.87 3.78
CA TRP A 128 -16.78 5.30 2.44
C TRP A 128 -16.89 3.78 2.39
N SER A 129 -17.24 3.11 3.49
CA SER A 129 -17.34 1.64 3.56
C SER A 129 -18.20 1.06 2.42
N HIS A 130 -19.35 1.64 2.13
CA HIS A 130 -20.25 1.22 1.04
C HIS A 130 -19.64 1.31 -0.38
N LEU A 131 -18.55 2.06 -0.57
CA LEU A 131 -17.78 2.15 -1.81
C LEU A 131 -16.57 1.20 -1.79
N LEU A 132 -15.94 1.04 -0.63
CA LEU A 132 -14.74 0.23 -0.45
C LEU A 132 -15.05 -1.27 -0.41
N MET A 133 -16.13 -1.67 0.28
CA MET A 133 -16.42 -3.08 0.53
C MET A 133 -16.63 -3.90 -0.74
N PRO A 134 -17.36 -3.44 -1.78
CA PRO A 134 -17.47 -4.21 -3.03
C PRO A 134 -16.11 -4.49 -3.69
N VAL A 135 -15.19 -3.52 -3.66
CA VAL A 135 -13.84 -3.69 -4.19
C VAL A 135 -13.02 -4.67 -3.33
N LEU A 136 -13.08 -4.52 -1.99
CA LEU A 136 -12.35 -5.39 -1.07
C LEU A 136 -12.85 -6.84 -1.12
N GLU A 137 -14.16 -7.03 -1.23
CA GLU A 137 -14.78 -8.34 -1.39
C GLU A 137 -14.27 -9.05 -2.64
N GLU A 138 -14.22 -8.36 -3.79
CA GLU A 138 -13.71 -8.95 -5.02
C GLU A 138 -12.19 -9.22 -4.96
N VAL A 139 -11.40 -8.29 -4.42
CA VAL A 139 -9.95 -8.46 -4.23
C VAL A 139 -9.65 -9.68 -3.36
N PHE A 140 -10.44 -9.90 -2.31
CA PHE A 140 -10.27 -11.05 -1.41
C PHE A 140 -11.12 -12.26 -1.79
N ALA A 141 -11.62 -12.33 -3.03
CA ALA A 141 -12.40 -13.45 -3.56
C ALA A 141 -13.56 -13.86 -2.62
N ALA A 142 -14.30 -12.86 -2.16
CA ALA A 142 -15.39 -12.92 -1.19
C ALA A 142 -15.02 -13.42 0.22
N ASN A 143 -13.73 -13.60 0.52
CA ASN A 143 -13.30 -13.88 1.89
C ASN A 143 -13.16 -12.58 2.70
N THR A 144 -14.30 -12.12 3.21
CA THR A 144 -14.40 -10.89 4.00
C THR A 144 -13.68 -10.94 5.33
N SER A 145 -13.30 -12.11 5.85
CA SER A 145 -12.50 -12.18 7.09
C SER A 145 -11.11 -11.55 6.91
N LEU A 146 -10.61 -11.44 5.68
CA LEU A 146 -9.34 -10.78 5.37
C LEU A 146 -9.41 -9.25 5.47
N ILE A 147 -10.60 -8.67 5.57
CA ILE A 147 -10.76 -7.23 5.82
C ILE A 147 -10.16 -6.85 7.18
N ASP A 148 -10.28 -7.73 8.18
CA ASP A 148 -9.69 -7.53 9.51
C ASP A 148 -8.18 -7.77 9.53
N HIS A 149 -7.58 -8.15 8.41
CA HIS A 149 -6.13 -8.30 8.29
C HIS A 149 -5.45 -7.05 7.71
N ILE A 150 -6.23 -6.08 7.22
CA ILE A 150 -5.72 -4.87 6.57
C ILE A 150 -4.95 -4.04 7.60
N VAL A 151 -3.67 -3.76 7.32
CA VAL A 151 -2.84 -2.86 8.13
C VAL A 151 -2.79 -1.45 7.54
N ARG A 152 -2.98 -1.31 6.22
CA ARG A 152 -3.11 0.00 5.54
C ARG A 152 -4.10 -0.09 4.38
N LEU A 153 -4.92 0.93 4.24
CA LEU A 153 -5.89 1.10 3.15
C LEU A 153 -5.94 2.58 2.78
N GLN A 154 -5.57 2.91 1.55
CA GLN A 154 -5.47 4.29 1.10
C GLN A 154 -5.67 4.42 -0.41
N LEU A 155 -6.26 5.53 -0.85
CA LEU A 155 -6.17 5.93 -2.25
C LEU A 155 -4.91 6.78 -2.44
N ALA A 156 -4.12 6.46 -3.47
CA ALA A 156 -2.92 7.22 -3.84
C ALA A 156 -3.13 7.88 -5.20
N ARG A 157 -3.29 9.21 -5.19
CA ARG A 157 -3.47 10.05 -6.38
C ARG A 157 -2.13 10.61 -6.84
N MET A 158 -1.85 10.40 -8.11
CA MET A 158 -0.69 10.95 -8.80
C MET A 158 -1.19 11.91 -9.89
N PRO A 159 -0.81 13.19 -9.85
CA PRO A 159 -1.28 14.16 -10.84
C PRO A 159 -0.69 13.90 -12.24
N PRO A 160 -1.23 14.55 -13.29
CA PRO A 160 -0.62 14.57 -14.61
C PRO A 160 0.83 15.05 -14.57
N ARG A 161 1.67 14.54 -15.46
CA ARG A 161 3.07 14.96 -15.65
C ARG A 161 3.92 14.88 -14.38
N ALA A 162 3.63 13.91 -13.52
CA ALA A 162 4.34 13.70 -12.26
C ALA A 162 5.25 12.48 -12.33
N GLU A 163 6.16 12.41 -11.36
CA GLU A 163 7.05 11.27 -11.17
C GLU A 163 7.12 10.93 -9.68
N ILE A 164 6.95 9.64 -9.38
CA ILE A 164 7.38 9.03 -8.13
C ILE A 164 8.77 8.47 -8.38
N LYS A 165 9.77 9.12 -7.80
CA LYS A 165 11.18 8.76 -7.98
C LYS A 165 11.44 7.34 -7.51
N ILE A 166 12.50 6.73 -8.05
CA ILE A 166 12.99 5.43 -7.59
C ILE A 166 13.12 5.39 -6.06
N HIS A 167 12.42 4.45 -5.45
CA HIS A 167 12.46 4.23 -4.01
C HIS A 167 12.19 2.76 -3.69
N GLN A 168 12.48 2.40 -2.45
CA GLN A 168 11.98 1.19 -1.81
C GLN A 168 11.07 1.63 -0.67
N ASP A 169 9.99 0.89 -0.44
CA ASP A 169 9.18 1.16 0.73
C ASP A 169 9.98 0.87 2.01
N SER A 170 9.80 1.73 3.00
CA SER A 170 10.45 1.65 4.30
C SER A 170 9.43 1.38 5.42
N GLY A 171 9.90 0.78 6.51
CA GLY A 171 9.03 0.17 7.51
C GLY A 171 9.38 -1.29 7.74
N ARG A 172 9.03 -1.81 8.92
CA ARG A 172 8.97 -3.25 9.18
C ARG A 172 7.70 -3.86 8.58
N TRP A 173 6.61 -3.08 8.52
CA TRP A 173 5.35 -3.49 7.87
C TRP A 173 5.58 -3.97 6.42
N VAL A 174 6.55 -3.40 5.70
CA VAL A 174 6.89 -3.79 4.31
C VAL A 174 7.20 -5.28 4.19
N LEU A 175 7.85 -5.85 5.20
CA LEU A 175 8.23 -7.25 5.22
C LEU A 175 7.14 -8.15 5.83
N ALA A 176 6.26 -7.57 6.65
CA ALA A 176 5.23 -8.28 7.40
C ALA A 176 3.82 -8.18 6.78
N ALA A 177 3.68 -7.48 5.66
CA ALA A 177 2.42 -7.32 4.95
C ALA A 177 2.60 -7.55 3.44
N HIS A 178 1.56 -8.08 2.82
CA HIS A 178 1.36 -8.10 1.39
C HIS A 178 0.97 -6.70 0.93
N ARG A 179 1.32 -6.31 -0.30
CA ARG A 179 0.94 -5.00 -0.85
C ARG A 179 0.21 -5.16 -2.16
N ILE A 180 -1.10 -5.01 -2.13
CA ILE A 180 -1.96 -5.10 -3.30
C ILE A 180 -2.20 -3.70 -3.87
N HIS A 181 -2.12 -3.62 -5.19
CA HIS A 181 -2.50 -2.45 -5.97
C HIS A 181 -3.75 -2.76 -6.78
N VAL A 182 -4.72 -1.84 -6.73
CA VAL A 182 -5.90 -1.85 -7.59
C VAL A 182 -5.97 -0.49 -8.29
N PRO A 183 -5.57 -0.38 -9.58
CA PRO A 183 -5.73 0.86 -10.34
C PRO A 183 -7.23 1.16 -10.51
N ILE A 184 -7.68 2.31 -10.02
CA ILE A 184 -9.07 2.76 -10.12
C ILE A 184 -9.22 3.71 -11.31
N LEU A 185 -8.30 4.69 -11.41
CA LEU A 185 -8.18 5.63 -12.50
C LEU A 185 -6.75 5.61 -13.05
N GLY A 186 -6.60 5.79 -14.36
CA GLY A 186 -5.30 5.88 -15.01
C GLY A 186 -5.42 6.22 -16.50
N ASN A 187 -4.28 6.32 -17.16
CA ASN A 187 -4.13 6.54 -18.59
C ASN A 187 -3.00 5.65 -19.14
N LYS A 188 -2.85 5.61 -20.47
CA LYS A 188 -1.91 4.71 -21.15
C LYS A 188 -0.46 5.16 -21.02
N GLU A 189 -0.25 6.40 -20.61
CA GLU A 189 1.05 7.05 -20.43
C GLU A 189 1.58 6.92 -18.99
N VAL A 190 0.91 6.12 -18.14
CA VAL A 190 1.44 5.70 -16.85
C VAL A 190 2.42 4.55 -17.04
N LYS A 191 3.65 4.71 -16.55
CA LYS A 191 4.64 3.64 -16.48
C LYS A 191 4.88 3.30 -15.01
N PHE A 192 4.53 2.10 -14.59
CA PHE A 192 4.93 1.56 -13.30
C PHE A 192 6.07 0.60 -13.53
N GLU A 193 7.25 0.93 -13.01
CA GLU A 193 8.45 0.15 -13.27
C GLU A 193 9.06 -0.35 -11.97
N ILE A 194 9.49 -1.60 -11.98
CA ILE A 194 10.22 -2.26 -10.90
C ILE A 194 11.58 -2.67 -11.42
N CYS A 195 12.61 -2.56 -10.60
CA CYS A 195 13.96 -2.87 -11.06
C CYS A 195 14.76 -3.62 -10.02
N HIS A 196 15.88 -4.15 -10.49
CA HIS A 196 16.93 -4.76 -9.70
C HIS A 196 17.60 -3.70 -8.77
N TYR A 197 18.79 -3.98 -8.25
CA TYR A 197 19.55 -3.11 -7.36
C TYR A 197 19.47 -1.58 -7.64
N SER A 198 19.16 -0.78 -6.61
CA SER A 198 18.74 0.63 -6.74
C SER A 198 19.74 1.58 -7.41
N THR A 199 21.07 1.37 -7.33
CA THR A 199 22.05 2.27 -7.96
C THR A 199 22.51 1.85 -9.35
N ARG A 200 22.21 0.61 -9.78
CA ARG A 200 22.42 0.17 -11.18
C ARG A 200 21.22 0.52 -12.05
N CYS A 201 20.00 0.45 -11.52
CA CYS A 201 18.78 0.80 -12.24
C CYS A 201 18.78 2.22 -12.80
N GLN A 202 19.38 3.17 -12.08
CA GLN A 202 19.51 4.55 -12.57
C GLN A 202 20.43 4.67 -13.80
N LYS A 203 21.32 3.70 -14.03
CA LYS A 203 22.32 3.71 -15.10
C LYS A 203 21.96 2.78 -16.27
N ASN A 204 21.05 1.84 -16.04
CA ASN A 204 20.74 0.72 -16.93
C ASN A 204 19.22 0.58 -17.12
N PRO A 205 18.62 1.31 -18.08
CA PRO A 205 17.18 1.27 -18.36
C PRO A 205 16.65 -0.14 -18.69
N GLU A 206 17.49 -1.02 -19.24
CA GLU A 206 17.14 -2.40 -19.60
C GLU A 206 16.83 -3.31 -18.41
N LEU A 207 17.18 -2.89 -17.19
CA LEU A 207 16.90 -3.64 -15.95
C LEU A 207 15.51 -3.36 -15.38
N TRP A 208 14.77 -2.41 -15.95
CA TRP A 208 13.42 -2.08 -15.52
C TRP A 208 12.40 -3.01 -16.17
N GLN A 209 11.51 -3.55 -15.35
CA GLN A 209 10.35 -4.31 -15.80
C GLN A 209 9.10 -3.46 -15.63
N LEU A 210 8.32 -3.35 -16.70
CA LEU A 210 7.06 -2.63 -16.70
C LEU A 210 5.95 -3.51 -16.12
N ILE A 211 5.21 -2.96 -15.16
CA ILE A 211 4.03 -3.57 -14.55
C ILE A 211 2.80 -2.96 -15.22
N SER A 212 1.90 -3.81 -15.73
CA SER A 212 0.60 -3.33 -16.21
C SER A 212 -0.21 -2.77 -15.03
N VAL A 213 -0.78 -1.59 -15.25
CA VAL A 213 -1.59 -0.85 -14.28
C VAL A 213 -2.93 -0.44 -14.88
N ASP A 214 -3.46 -1.27 -15.77
CA ASP A 214 -4.76 -1.03 -16.39
C ASP A 214 -5.85 -0.90 -15.30
N PRO A 215 -6.74 0.11 -15.38
CA PRO A 215 -7.86 0.27 -14.45
C PRO A 215 -8.63 -1.04 -14.26
N GLY A 216 -8.85 -1.44 -13.00
CA GLY A 216 -9.53 -2.67 -12.60
C GLY A 216 -8.63 -3.89 -12.45
N SER A 217 -7.37 -3.84 -12.87
CA SER A 217 -6.43 -4.93 -12.57
C SER A 217 -6.12 -5.03 -11.08
N VAL A 218 -5.76 -6.23 -10.61
CA VAL A 218 -5.34 -6.47 -9.22
C VAL A 218 -4.01 -7.19 -9.27
N PHE A 219 -3.02 -6.67 -8.55
CA PHE A 219 -1.72 -7.31 -8.44
C PHE A 219 -1.10 -7.04 -7.08
N GLU A 220 -0.38 -8.04 -6.56
CA GLU A 220 0.51 -7.87 -5.42
C GLU A 220 1.89 -7.39 -5.92
N LEU A 221 2.43 -6.35 -5.30
CA LEU A 221 3.77 -5.82 -5.57
C LEU A 221 4.72 -6.22 -4.44
N ASN A 222 5.90 -6.74 -4.80
CA ASN A 222 6.96 -6.92 -3.83
C ASN A 222 7.70 -5.58 -3.64
N ASN A 223 7.12 -4.72 -2.80
CA ASN A 223 7.63 -3.39 -2.51
C ASN A 223 8.98 -3.36 -1.75
N ALA A 224 9.59 -4.52 -1.47
CA ALA A 224 10.98 -4.60 -1.05
C ALA A 224 11.96 -4.35 -2.22
N PHE A 225 11.52 -4.53 -3.48
CA PHE A 225 12.29 -4.14 -4.66
C PHE A 225 12.19 -2.62 -4.93
N PRO A 226 13.25 -2.01 -5.48
CA PRO A 226 13.20 -0.64 -5.98
C PRO A 226 12.17 -0.50 -7.10
N HIS A 227 11.37 0.56 -7.04
CA HIS A 227 10.35 0.85 -8.03
C HIS A 227 10.15 2.36 -8.20
N GLN A 228 9.60 2.73 -9.35
CA GLN A 228 9.25 4.10 -9.70
C GLN A 228 7.94 4.12 -10.49
N VAL A 229 7.33 5.30 -10.57
CA VAL A 229 6.14 5.49 -11.39
C VAL A 229 6.25 6.83 -12.10
N SER A 230 6.03 6.86 -13.41
CA SER A 230 5.81 8.11 -14.15
C SER A 230 4.37 8.18 -14.66
N ASN A 231 3.80 9.38 -14.65
CA ASN A 231 2.53 9.67 -15.30
C ASN A 231 2.78 10.78 -16.32
N GLU A 232 3.10 10.40 -17.55
CA GLU A 232 3.38 11.35 -18.64
C GLU A 232 2.09 11.86 -19.30
N GLY A 233 0.94 11.28 -18.94
CA GLY A 233 -0.36 11.56 -19.52
C GLY A 233 -1.02 12.85 -19.03
N PRO A 234 -2.15 13.22 -19.65
CA PRO A 234 -2.87 14.45 -19.33
C PRO A 234 -3.80 14.33 -18.11
N SER A 235 -4.09 13.11 -17.66
CA SER A 235 -5.00 12.84 -16.54
C SER A 235 -4.27 12.25 -15.34
N GLU A 236 -4.90 12.33 -14.19
CA GLU A 236 -4.41 11.70 -12.97
C GLU A 236 -4.43 10.17 -13.03
N ARG A 237 -3.65 9.57 -12.13
CA ARG A 237 -3.67 8.14 -11.85
C ARG A 237 -4.00 7.95 -10.38
N ILE A 238 -4.95 7.08 -10.08
CA ILE A 238 -5.39 6.78 -8.72
C ILE A 238 -5.44 5.27 -8.53
N HIS A 239 -4.70 4.77 -7.53
CA HIS A 239 -4.80 3.38 -7.12
C HIS A 239 -5.33 3.30 -5.70
N LEU A 240 -6.17 2.30 -5.44
CA LEU A 240 -6.39 1.80 -4.08
C LEU A 240 -5.20 0.91 -3.72
N LEU A 241 -4.57 1.22 -2.59
CA LEU A 241 -3.48 0.45 -2.02
C LEU A 241 -4.00 -0.28 -0.79
N ILE A 242 -3.77 -1.59 -0.75
CA ILE A 242 -4.17 -2.46 0.35
C ILE A 242 -2.92 -3.15 0.86
N ASP A 243 -2.50 -2.84 2.07
CA ASP A 243 -1.48 -3.62 2.78
C ASP A 243 -2.20 -4.48 3.83
N TYR A 244 -2.00 -5.80 3.80
CA TYR A 244 -2.63 -6.73 4.76
C TYR A 244 -1.63 -7.76 5.30
N ALA A 245 -1.83 -8.15 6.56
CA ALA A 245 -0.97 -9.09 7.28
C ALA A 245 -1.55 -10.53 7.26
N GLU A 246 -0.75 -11.52 7.64
CA GLU A 246 -1.23 -12.91 7.71
C GLU A 246 -2.11 -13.21 8.93
N ARG A 247 -2.25 -12.26 9.84
CA ARG A 247 -3.08 -12.37 11.05
C ARG A 247 -4.11 -11.25 11.11
N PRO A 248 -5.28 -11.49 11.74
CA PRO A 248 -6.23 -10.42 12.00
C PRO A 248 -5.63 -9.39 12.96
N GLN A 249 -6.09 -8.16 12.84
CA GLN A 249 -5.56 -6.98 13.50
C GLN A 249 -6.60 -6.35 14.42
N GLU A 250 -6.12 -5.70 15.48
CA GLU A 250 -6.95 -4.82 16.28
C GLU A 250 -6.83 -3.38 15.76
N TYR A 251 -7.97 -2.73 15.58
CA TYR A 251 -8.04 -1.36 15.09
C TYR A 251 -8.38 -0.40 16.23
N ARG A 252 -7.76 0.78 16.17
CA ARG A 252 -8.18 1.94 16.96
C ARG A 252 -8.82 2.98 16.06
N ARG A 253 -9.75 3.77 16.58
CA ARG A 253 -10.47 4.75 15.78
C ARG A 253 -10.00 6.17 16.09
N MET A 254 -9.56 6.87 15.05
CA MET A 254 -9.37 8.32 15.09
C MET A 254 -10.71 9.05 15.01
N GLN A 255 -10.79 10.22 15.63
CA GLN A 255 -11.96 11.09 15.57
C GLN A 255 -11.91 12.02 14.36
N VAL A 256 -13.08 12.51 13.94
CA VAL A 256 -13.18 13.54 12.91
C VAL A 256 -12.45 14.80 13.38
N GLY A 257 -11.56 15.36 12.55
CA GLY A 257 -10.78 16.53 12.92
C GLY A 257 -9.50 16.24 13.71
N GLU A 258 -9.24 14.97 14.07
CA GLU A 258 -8.11 14.62 14.92
C GLU A 258 -6.80 14.61 14.11
N SER A 259 -5.78 15.29 14.64
CA SER A 259 -4.40 15.25 14.12
C SER A 259 -3.47 14.64 15.15
N ARG A 260 -2.61 13.70 14.71
CA ARG A 260 -1.59 13.08 15.55
C ARG A 260 -0.28 12.95 14.79
N ASP A 261 0.84 12.99 15.51
CA ASP A 261 2.15 12.74 14.91
C ASP A 261 2.31 11.24 14.60
N TYR A 262 2.65 10.93 13.34
CA TYR A 262 2.92 9.56 12.89
C TYR A 262 4.12 8.92 13.59
N THR A 263 5.10 9.73 13.98
CA THR A 263 6.36 9.23 14.54
C THR A 263 6.24 8.70 15.97
N SER A 264 5.19 9.09 16.69
CA SER A 264 4.88 8.63 18.05
C SER A 264 3.58 7.81 18.11
N MET A 265 3.19 7.21 16.98
CA MET A 265 1.93 6.47 16.88
C MET A 265 1.77 5.37 17.93
N ASP A 266 2.84 4.65 18.23
CA ASP A 266 2.89 3.60 19.24
C ASP A 266 2.65 4.10 20.67
N GLU A 267 2.91 5.38 20.94
CA GLU A 267 2.71 5.99 22.26
C GLU A 267 1.24 6.32 22.53
N TRP A 268 0.54 6.92 21.55
CA TRP A 268 -0.85 7.35 21.73
C TRP A 268 -1.89 6.32 21.30
N TRP A 269 -1.50 5.26 20.57
CA TRP A 269 -2.46 4.28 20.02
C TRP A 269 -3.36 3.65 21.08
N ALA A 270 -2.81 3.31 22.25
CA ALA A 270 -3.56 2.66 23.33
C ALA A 270 -4.64 3.57 23.95
N GLU A 271 -4.53 4.89 23.79
CA GLU A 271 -5.48 5.88 24.31
C GLU A 271 -6.76 5.95 23.47
N LEU A 272 -6.71 5.47 22.22
CA LEU A 272 -7.83 5.57 21.31
C LEU A 272 -8.92 4.53 21.58
N PRO A 273 -10.19 4.85 21.25
CA PRO A 273 -11.26 3.88 21.32
C PRO A 273 -11.05 2.73 20.33
N LEU A 274 -11.59 1.56 20.66
CA LEU A 274 -11.62 0.43 19.73
C LEU A 274 -12.35 0.80 18.44
N GLY A 275 -11.74 0.49 17.30
CA GLY A 275 -12.26 0.74 15.97
C GLY A 275 -13.15 -0.38 15.45
N ARG A 276 -14.15 -0.78 16.25
CA ARG A 276 -15.21 -1.70 15.79
C ARG A 276 -15.97 -1.09 14.61
#